data_AF-A0A0S8G613-F1
#
_entry.id   AF-A0A0S8G613-F1
#
_cell.length_a   1.000
_cell.length_b   1.000
_cell.length_c   1.000
_cell.angle_alpha   90.00
_cell.angle_beta   90.00
_cell.angle_gamma   90.00
#
_symmetry.space_group_name_H-M   'P 1'
#
loop_
_entity.id
_entity.type
_entity.pdbx_description
1 polymer ?
#
loop_
_entity_poly.entity_id
_entity_poly.type
_entity_poly.pdbx_seq_one_letter_code
_entity_poly.pdbx_strand_id
1 'polypeptide(L)'
;MRVTTLGLLAVALLFPLIANTTVIHVPGDQPTIQAGLDVAVFGDTVLVAPGRYIENIIWPDVDGIKLIGDGRESTIIDGNHVASVIRFETHDIITNATVVEGFTITNGNALPPWPESEGGGIFLFYADPILRNLAIRENFADDFGGGVYSWGSYPILSHVLIADNEAISRGGFVGDRGSPTLDHVTVAGNTPGGLYFGEQSSGSLENCIVSSNYLYGIELVSGMYSATVISIAWSDIDDQVWLIGNSYVNWLGVNIDEDPLFALEEEQDYRLLWESPCIDAGDPSILDPDDTRTDMGTYFFDQDDYLTLYLTPDQPEVSPGGILGVTYTAINRWAQSEPFWVLTEATLPNGNPRNVLGPIPYMLPANTTVQQHIGHNVPLAAPAAMYGYRSRIGVPPSTLYDEDSFAFRVVEP
;
A
#
# COMPACT_ATOMS: atom_id res chain seq x y z
N MET A 1 71.12 32.98 -26.00
CA MET A 1 70.22 31.84 -26.31
C MET A 1 69.51 31.47 -25.01
N ARG A 2 68.33 32.05 -24.76
CA ARG A 2 67.45 31.69 -23.63
C ARG A 2 66.08 31.42 -24.25
N VAL A 3 65.68 30.16 -24.21
CA VAL A 3 64.36 29.69 -24.66
C VAL A 3 63.43 29.87 -23.48
N THR A 4 62.45 30.76 -23.60
CA THR A 4 61.32 30.87 -22.66
C THR A 4 60.16 30.10 -23.25
N THR A 5 59.89 28.91 -22.71
CA THR A 5 58.69 28.11 -22.98
C THR A 5 57.54 28.69 -22.17
N LEU A 6 56.58 29.34 -22.83
CA LEU A 6 55.31 29.74 -22.20
C LEU A 6 54.41 28.50 -22.14
N GLY A 7 54.06 28.06 -20.92
CA GLY A 7 53.15 26.95 -20.68
C GLY A 7 51.72 27.32 -21.08
N LEU A 8 51.09 26.45 -21.89
CA LEU A 8 49.68 26.52 -22.21
C LEU A 8 48.88 26.03 -20.99
N LEU A 9 48.17 26.93 -20.31
CA LEU A 9 47.24 26.55 -19.24
C LEU A 9 45.95 26.05 -19.90
N ALA A 10 45.76 24.73 -19.97
CA ALA A 10 44.51 24.13 -20.42
C ALA A 10 43.47 24.26 -19.29
N VAL A 11 42.52 25.19 -19.46
CA VAL A 11 41.32 25.25 -18.61
C VAL A 11 40.42 24.10 -19.06
N ALA A 12 40.35 23.03 -18.27
CA ALA A 12 39.37 21.98 -18.46
C ALA A 12 37.98 22.54 -18.13
N LEU A 13 37.18 22.82 -19.17
CA LEU A 13 35.75 23.05 -19.04
C LEU A 13 35.11 21.72 -18.58
N LEU A 14 34.87 21.60 -17.27
CA LEU A 14 33.97 20.60 -16.70
C LEU A 14 32.55 20.97 -17.16
N PHE A 15 32.10 20.33 -18.23
CA PHE A 15 30.66 20.23 -18.49
C PHE A 15 30.08 19.35 -17.38
N PRO A 16 29.00 19.76 -16.70
CA PRO A 16 28.28 18.83 -15.84
C PRO A 16 27.86 17.66 -16.74
N LEU A 17 28.28 16.43 -16.38
CA LEU A 17 27.64 15.26 -16.94
C LEU A 17 26.17 15.41 -16.58
N ILE A 18 25.32 15.59 -17.58
CA ILE A 18 23.91 15.29 -17.43
C ILE A 18 23.91 13.79 -17.12
N ALA A 19 23.69 13.43 -15.86
CA ALA A 19 23.43 12.05 -15.50
C ALA A 19 22.17 11.66 -16.28
N ASN A 20 22.33 10.79 -17.27
CA ASN A 20 21.17 10.18 -17.91
C ASN A 20 20.54 9.31 -16.83
N THR A 21 19.33 9.65 -16.42
CA THR A 21 18.50 8.81 -15.57
C THR A 21 18.36 7.44 -16.23
N THR A 22 18.78 6.38 -15.53
CA THR A 22 18.73 5.01 -16.00
C THR A 22 17.61 4.23 -15.30
N VAL A 23 17.11 3.21 -15.98
CA VAL A 23 16.19 2.23 -15.39
C VAL A 23 17.01 0.98 -15.10
N ILE A 24 17.03 0.56 -13.83
CA ILE A 24 17.68 -0.65 -13.34
C ILE A 24 16.58 -1.67 -13.09
N HIS A 25 16.53 -2.73 -13.91
CA HIS A 25 15.52 -3.77 -13.77
C HIS A 25 15.90 -4.77 -12.69
N VAL A 26 14.99 -5.08 -11.78
CA VAL A 26 15.14 -6.16 -10.79
C VAL A 26 14.09 -7.23 -11.08
N PRO A 27 14.48 -8.52 -11.26
CA PRO A 27 15.82 -9.09 -11.06
C PRO A 27 16.72 -9.08 -12.32
N GLY A 28 16.34 -8.36 -13.39
CA GLY A 28 16.97 -8.48 -14.71
C GLY A 28 18.42 -7.99 -14.79
N ASP A 29 18.67 -6.75 -14.35
CA ASP A 29 19.99 -6.11 -14.32
C ASP A 29 20.70 -6.33 -12.97
N GLN A 30 19.93 -6.39 -11.87
CA GLN A 30 20.43 -6.66 -10.52
C GLN A 30 19.59 -7.76 -9.88
N PRO A 31 20.21 -8.70 -9.12
CA PRO A 31 19.50 -9.88 -8.62
C PRO A 31 18.53 -9.60 -7.48
N THR A 32 18.66 -8.45 -6.79
CA THR A 32 17.86 -8.07 -5.63
C THR A 32 17.53 -6.58 -5.69
N ILE A 33 16.53 -6.14 -4.92
CA ILE A 33 16.15 -4.74 -4.81
C ILE A 33 17.30 -3.93 -4.20
N GLN A 34 17.92 -4.42 -3.12
CA GLN A 34 19.05 -3.73 -2.50
C GLN A 34 20.21 -3.55 -3.48
N ALA A 35 20.57 -4.57 -4.26
CA ALA A 35 21.62 -4.45 -5.27
C ALA A 35 21.27 -3.43 -6.38
N GLY A 36 19.98 -3.29 -6.70
CA GLY A 36 19.45 -2.23 -7.56
C GLY A 36 19.69 -0.84 -6.97
N LEU A 37 19.33 -0.64 -5.70
CA LEU A 37 19.50 0.63 -4.99
C LEU A 37 20.98 0.99 -4.78
N ASP A 38 21.84 0.00 -4.48
CA ASP A 38 23.27 0.21 -4.21
C ASP A 38 24.04 0.78 -5.42
N VAL A 39 23.58 0.50 -6.64
CA VAL A 39 24.19 1.02 -7.88
C VAL A 39 23.48 2.25 -8.44
N ALA A 40 22.27 2.55 -7.94
CA ALA A 40 21.48 3.66 -8.40
C ALA A 40 22.09 5.00 -7.96
N VAL A 41 21.98 6.00 -8.82
CA VAL A 41 22.34 7.39 -8.53
C VAL A 41 21.12 8.30 -8.63
N PHE A 42 21.28 9.57 -8.27
CA PHE A 42 20.21 10.57 -8.31
C PHE A 42 19.45 10.55 -9.65
N GLY A 43 18.12 10.37 -9.56
CA GLY A 43 17.21 10.35 -10.71
C GLY A 43 17.02 8.99 -11.37
N ASP A 44 17.76 7.95 -10.97
CA ASP A 44 17.54 6.59 -11.47
C ASP A 44 16.22 6.00 -10.99
N THR A 45 15.74 5.01 -11.74
CA THR A 45 14.57 4.20 -11.35
C THR A 45 15.00 2.75 -11.17
N VAL A 46 14.78 2.19 -9.98
CA VAL A 46 14.84 0.75 -9.73
C VAL A 46 13.45 0.18 -10.00
N LEU A 47 13.29 -0.49 -11.13
CA LEU A 47 12.01 -1.04 -11.59
C LEU A 47 11.96 -2.54 -11.29
N VAL A 48 11.03 -2.94 -10.41
CA VAL A 48 10.92 -4.28 -9.85
C VAL A 48 9.77 -5.04 -10.52
N ALA A 49 10.10 -6.20 -11.10
CA ALA A 49 9.11 -7.08 -11.71
C ALA A 49 8.21 -7.75 -10.65
N PRO A 50 7.00 -8.22 -11.01
CA PRO A 50 6.12 -8.97 -10.12
C PRO A 50 6.84 -10.12 -9.41
N GLY A 51 6.59 -10.26 -8.12
CA GLY A 51 7.23 -11.29 -7.30
C GLY A 51 7.28 -10.93 -5.82
N ARG A 52 7.73 -11.89 -5.02
CA ARG A 52 7.99 -11.73 -3.60
C ARG A 52 9.50 -11.68 -3.37
N TYR A 53 9.96 -10.58 -2.82
CA TYR A 53 11.36 -10.28 -2.55
C TYR A 53 11.58 -10.32 -1.04
N ILE A 54 12.30 -11.34 -0.58
CA ILE A 54 12.64 -11.48 0.84
C ILE A 54 13.88 -10.64 1.13
N GLU A 55 13.66 -9.40 1.56
CA GLU A 55 14.71 -8.40 1.76
C GLU A 55 14.33 -7.44 2.90
N ASN A 56 15.34 -6.91 3.61
CA ASN A 56 15.21 -5.79 4.51
C ASN A 56 16.06 -4.65 3.93
N ILE A 57 15.41 -3.67 3.33
CA ILE A 57 16.04 -2.62 2.53
C ILE A 57 16.59 -1.53 3.44
N ILE A 58 17.86 -1.19 3.23
CA ILE A 58 18.48 0.01 3.76
C ILE A 58 18.62 0.99 2.60
N TRP A 59 17.90 2.10 2.68
CA TRP A 59 17.93 3.11 1.64
C TRP A 59 19.34 3.74 1.56
N PRO A 60 19.94 3.86 0.37
CA PRO A 60 21.27 4.44 0.23
C PRO A 60 21.28 5.93 0.53
N ASP A 61 22.45 6.52 0.80
CA ASP A 61 22.67 7.97 0.95
C ASP A 61 22.53 8.74 -0.39
N VAL A 62 21.46 8.45 -1.14
CA VAL A 62 21.19 8.96 -2.49
C VAL A 62 19.74 9.39 -2.57
N ASP A 63 19.54 10.69 -2.75
CA ASP A 63 18.22 11.27 -3.03
C ASP A 63 17.77 11.02 -4.48
N GLY A 64 16.49 11.17 -4.75
CA GLY A 64 15.93 11.18 -6.10
C GLY A 64 15.82 9.82 -6.78
N ILE A 65 16.09 8.72 -6.08
CA ILE A 65 15.85 7.37 -6.63
C ILE A 65 14.35 7.06 -6.56
N LYS A 66 13.84 6.44 -7.63
CA LYS A 66 12.46 5.91 -7.67
C LYS A 66 12.50 4.39 -7.60
N LEU A 67 11.95 3.82 -6.54
CA LEU A 67 11.73 2.38 -6.42
C LEU A 67 10.28 2.09 -6.82
N ILE A 68 10.07 1.40 -7.93
CA ILE A 68 8.75 1.18 -8.53
C ILE A 68 8.52 -0.32 -8.75
N GLY A 69 7.45 -0.85 -8.16
CA GLY A 69 6.93 -2.19 -8.41
C GLY A 69 5.85 -2.17 -9.49
N ASP A 70 5.48 -3.36 -9.96
CA ASP A 70 4.40 -3.53 -10.96
C ASP A 70 3.01 -3.20 -10.40
N GLY A 71 2.86 -3.23 -9.07
CA GLY A 71 1.62 -2.95 -8.36
C GLY A 71 1.60 -3.64 -7.00
N ARG A 72 0.91 -3.04 -6.02
CA ARG A 72 0.88 -3.57 -4.65
C ARG A 72 0.26 -4.98 -4.54
N GLU A 73 -0.55 -5.38 -5.51
CA GLU A 73 -1.16 -6.72 -5.58
C GLU A 73 -0.23 -7.80 -6.18
N SER A 74 0.86 -7.42 -6.84
CA SER A 74 1.75 -8.33 -7.59
C SER A 74 3.21 -8.26 -7.16
N THR A 75 3.64 -7.19 -6.49
CA THR A 75 5.02 -6.97 -6.06
C THR A 75 5.10 -6.79 -4.55
N ILE A 76 5.79 -7.70 -3.87
CA ILE A 76 5.82 -7.80 -2.41
C ILE A 76 7.27 -7.69 -1.94
N ILE A 77 7.54 -6.77 -1.02
CA ILE A 77 8.77 -6.75 -0.22
C ILE A 77 8.42 -7.34 1.14
N ASP A 78 9.06 -8.46 1.45
CA ASP A 78 8.78 -9.29 2.61
C ASP A 78 9.96 -9.26 3.57
N GLY A 79 9.76 -8.64 4.74
CA GLY A 79 10.78 -8.55 5.79
C GLY A 79 11.08 -9.87 6.49
N ASN A 80 10.29 -10.93 6.21
CA ASN A 80 10.46 -12.30 6.72
C ASN A 80 10.62 -12.37 8.25
N HIS A 81 9.97 -11.43 8.95
CA HIS A 81 10.00 -11.23 10.39
C HIS A 81 11.41 -11.04 10.98
N VAL A 82 12.34 -10.47 10.21
CA VAL A 82 13.75 -10.28 10.62
C VAL A 82 14.02 -8.89 11.19
N ALA A 83 13.57 -7.84 10.51
CA ALA A 83 13.81 -6.43 10.83
C ALA A 83 12.74 -5.57 10.14
N SER A 84 12.84 -4.24 10.23
CA SER A 84 12.04 -3.36 9.38
C SER A 84 12.15 -3.74 7.90
N VAL A 85 11.08 -3.58 7.11
CA VAL A 85 11.14 -3.91 5.68
C VAL A 85 11.93 -2.87 4.89
N ILE A 86 11.71 -1.58 5.14
CA ILE A 86 12.45 -0.47 4.50
C ILE A 86 12.89 0.54 5.56
N ARG A 87 14.17 0.93 5.54
CA ARG A 87 14.72 1.93 6.47
C ARG A 87 15.42 3.06 5.74
N PHE A 88 15.04 4.29 6.06
CA PHE A 88 15.72 5.52 5.67
C PHE A 88 16.44 6.06 6.91
N GLU A 89 17.75 5.80 7.01
CA GLU A 89 18.56 6.15 8.19
C GLU A 89 19.43 7.40 7.96
N THR A 90 19.37 7.96 6.75
CA THR A 90 20.28 8.98 6.26
C THR A 90 19.71 10.36 6.55
N HIS A 91 20.45 11.14 7.33
CA HIS A 91 19.93 12.41 7.85
C HIS A 91 19.92 13.50 6.77
N ASP A 92 18.76 14.11 6.55
CA ASP A 92 18.56 15.36 5.79
C ASP A 92 19.00 15.33 4.31
N ILE A 93 19.17 14.14 3.72
CA ILE A 93 19.52 13.99 2.30
C ILE A 93 18.27 13.70 1.46
N ILE A 94 17.36 12.89 1.97
CA ILE A 94 16.24 12.33 1.21
C ILE A 94 15.10 13.33 1.17
N THR A 95 14.75 13.77 -0.04
CA THR A 95 13.66 14.70 -0.32
C THR A 95 12.52 14.00 -1.05
N ASN A 96 11.45 14.74 -1.33
CA ASN A 96 10.33 14.25 -2.13
C ASN A 96 10.65 13.99 -3.62
N ALA A 97 11.91 14.15 -4.03
CA ALA A 97 12.40 13.59 -5.29
C ALA A 97 12.48 12.05 -5.25
N THR A 98 12.60 11.48 -4.05
CA THR A 98 12.62 10.04 -3.79
C THR A 98 11.21 9.47 -3.76
N VAL A 99 10.99 8.34 -4.43
CA VAL A 99 9.67 7.69 -4.54
C VAL A 99 9.76 6.20 -4.23
N VAL A 100 8.81 5.69 -3.44
CA VAL A 100 8.54 4.25 -3.28
C VAL A 100 7.10 3.98 -3.72
N GLU A 101 6.91 3.12 -4.71
CA GLU A 101 5.60 2.96 -5.34
C GLU A 101 5.27 1.53 -5.78
N GLY A 102 4.03 1.10 -5.56
CA GLY A 102 3.50 -0.13 -6.16
C GLY A 102 3.95 -1.42 -5.47
N PHE A 103 4.01 -1.43 -4.14
CA PHE A 103 4.44 -2.58 -3.35
C PHE A 103 3.47 -2.91 -2.22
N THR A 104 3.28 -4.21 -1.94
CA THR A 104 2.98 -4.66 -0.58
C THR A 104 4.29 -4.69 0.23
N ILE A 105 4.26 -4.13 1.43
CA ILE A 105 5.35 -4.09 2.42
C ILE A 105 4.85 -4.83 3.66
N THR A 106 5.42 -6.00 3.94
CA THR A 106 4.85 -6.95 4.91
C THR A 106 5.91 -7.73 5.69
N ASN A 107 5.47 -8.33 6.80
CA ASN A 107 6.26 -9.16 7.72
C ASN A 107 7.54 -8.47 8.21
N GLY A 108 7.51 -7.15 8.36
CA GLY A 108 8.49 -6.43 9.13
C GLY A 108 8.44 -6.82 10.61
N ASN A 109 9.60 -6.84 11.27
CA ASN A 109 9.70 -7.13 12.70
C ASN A 109 10.81 -6.26 13.33
N ALA A 110 10.46 -5.03 13.65
CA ALA A 110 11.36 -4.06 14.27
C ALA A 110 11.54 -4.39 15.77
N LEU A 111 12.77 -4.70 16.19
CA LEU A 111 13.09 -5.20 17.53
C LEU A 111 14.17 -4.34 18.21
N PRO A 112 14.23 -4.31 19.56
CA PRO A 112 15.16 -3.46 20.30
C PRO A 112 16.64 -3.66 19.98
N PRO A 113 17.48 -2.63 20.20
CA PRO A 113 17.15 -1.33 20.82
C PRO A 113 16.59 -0.30 19.82
N TRP A 114 16.28 0.91 20.30
CA TRP A 114 16.08 2.06 19.42
C TRP A 114 17.41 2.40 18.70
N PRO A 115 17.39 2.73 17.39
CA PRO A 115 16.22 2.97 16.52
C PRO A 115 15.68 1.74 15.78
N GLU A 116 16.21 0.55 16.01
CA GLU A 116 15.80 -0.69 15.32
C GLU A 116 14.43 -1.23 15.78
N SER A 117 13.91 -0.78 16.93
CA SER A 117 12.60 -1.14 17.48
C SER A 117 11.40 -0.41 16.85
N GLU A 118 11.65 0.51 15.93
CA GLU A 118 10.63 1.39 15.34
C GLU A 118 10.41 1.08 13.85
N GLY A 119 9.19 1.29 13.35
CA GLY A 119 8.92 1.22 11.91
C GLY A 119 9.03 -0.19 11.36
N GLY A 120 8.10 -1.09 11.73
CA GLY A 120 8.10 -2.48 11.27
C GLY A 120 8.05 -2.57 9.74
N GLY A 121 7.11 -1.87 9.10
CA GLY A 121 7.07 -1.74 7.65
C GLY A 121 8.15 -0.77 7.17
N ILE A 122 7.98 0.51 7.49
CA ILE A 122 8.86 1.58 7.04
C ILE A 122 9.35 2.42 8.22
N PHE A 123 10.66 2.65 8.28
CA PHE A 123 11.30 3.58 9.20
C PHE A 123 11.83 4.80 8.43
N LEU A 124 11.41 6.01 8.83
CA LEU A 124 11.85 7.29 8.27
C LEU A 124 12.52 8.14 9.36
N PHE A 125 13.76 8.56 9.10
CA PHE A 125 14.52 9.41 10.00
C PHE A 125 15.13 10.60 9.25
N TYR A 126 14.51 11.77 9.41
CA TYR A 126 14.83 12.98 8.63
C TYR A 126 14.84 12.73 7.12
N ALA A 127 13.81 12.05 6.62
CA ALA A 127 13.66 11.64 5.23
C ALA A 127 12.24 11.91 4.73
N ASP A 128 12.11 12.58 3.59
CA ASP A 128 10.84 13.11 3.08
C ASP A 128 10.37 12.44 1.77
N PRO A 129 10.35 11.09 1.65
CA PRO A 129 10.00 10.44 0.40
C PRO A 129 8.50 10.59 0.06
N ILE A 130 8.18 10.39 -1.22
CA ILE A 130 6.82 10.11 -1.66
C ILE A 130 6.59 8.59 -1.56
N LEU A 131 5.59 8.20 -0.79
CA LEU A 131 5.10 6.83 -0.65
C LEU A 131 3.76 6.73 -1.37
N ARG A 132 3.67 5.95 -2.45
CA ARG A 132 2.47 5.94 -3.30
C ARG A 132 2.01 4.54 -3.67
N ASN A 133 0.70 4.30 -3.71
CA ASN A 133 0.15 3.01 -4.15
C ASN A 133 0.80 1.82 -3.41
N LEU A 134 0.86 1.92 -2.09
CA LEU A 134 1.45 0.91 -1.22
C LEU A 134 0.37 0.19 -0.41
N ALA A 135 0.64 -1.05 -0.04
CA ALA A 135 -0.03 -1.75 1.05
C ALA A 135 0.99 -2.06 2.14
N ILE A 136 0.97 -1.31 3.24
CA ILE A 136 1.84 -1.48 4.40
C ILE A 136 1.03 -2.25 5.43
N ARG A 137 1.25 -3.57 5.49
CA ARG A 137 0.42 -4.47 6.29
C ARG A 137 1.13 -5.63 6.93
N GLU A 138 0.58 -6.13 8.03
CA GLU A 138 1.09 -7.29 8.77
C GLU A 138 2.54 -7.09 9.22
N ASN A 139 2.89 -5.87 9.64
CA ASN A 139 4.21 -5.56 10.17
C ASN A 139 4.13 -5.37 11.68
N PHE A 140 5.22 -5.73 12.36
CA PHE A 140 5.37 -5.62 13.80
C PHE A 140 6.49 -4.66 14.19
N ALA A 141 6.27 -3.84 15.22
CA ALA A 141 7.31 -3.07 15.90
C ALA A 141 7.25 -3.23 17.43
N ASP A 142 8.40 -3.37 18.07
CA ASP A 142 8.47 -3.50 19.53
C ASP A 142 8.04 -2.22 20.27
N ASP A 143 8.18 -1.02 19.69
CA ASP A 143 7.69 0.22 20.34
C ASP A 143 6.63 0.94 19.52
N PHE A 144 7.03 1.69 18.48
CA PHE A 144 6.13 2.55 17.69
C PHE A 144 6.21 2.28 16.18
N GLY A 145 5.05 2.46 15.54
CA GLY A 145 4.91 2.43 14.10
C GLY A 145 5.11 1.01 13.56
N GLY A 146 4.26 0.06 13.96
CA GLY A 146 4.23 -1.27 13.33
C GLY A 146 4.23 -1.16 11.81
N GLY A 147 3.37 -0.30 11.25
CA GLY A 147 3.35 0.04 9.83
C GLY A 147 4.46 1.03 9.48
N VAL A 148 4.36 2.26 9.98
CA VAL A 148 5.31 3.34 9.65
C VAL A 148 5.71 4.13 10.89
N TYR A 149 7.01 4.33 11.06
CA TYR A 149 7.54 5.30 12.02
C TYR A 149 8.27 6.42 11.27
N SER A 150 7.90 7.66 11.57
CA SER A 150 8.39 8.86 10.92
C SER A 150 8.84 9.88 11.96
N TRP A 151 10.16 10.09 12.05
CA TRP A 151 10.75 11.06 12.97
C TRP A 151 11.42 12.20 12.22
N GLY A 152 11.08 13.44 12.58
CA GLY A 152 11.69 14.63 11.98
C GLY A 152 11.46 14.75 10.47
N SER A 153 10.41 14.10 9.96
CA SER A 153 10.21 13.84 8.52
C SER A 153 8.87 14.39 8.01
N TYR A 154 8.80 14.61 6.71
CA TYR A 154 7.70 15.23 5.97
C TYR A 154 7.24 14.35 4.78
N PRO A 155 6.98 13.04 4.98
CA PRO A 155 6.63 12.17 3.86
C PRO A 155 5.26 12.52 3.28
N ILE A 156 5.11 12.26 1.99
CA ILE A 156 3.83 12.38 1.28
C ILE A 156 3.33 10.98 0.99
N LEU A 157 2.19 10.61 1.58
CA LEU A 157 1.51 9.35 1.35
C LEU A 157 0.33 9.59 0.42
N SER A 158 0.26 8.84 -0.67
CA SER A 158 -0.85 8.92 -1.64
C SER A 158 -1.34 7.54 -2.05
N HIS A 159 -2.64 7.26 -1.93
CA HIS A 159 -3.19 5.95 -2.28
C HIS A 159 -2.49 4.82 -1.51
N VAL A 160 -2.41 4.94 -0.18
CA VAL A 160 -1.73 3.96 0.69
C VAL A 160 -2.73 3.27 1.60
N LEU A 161 -2.63 1.94 1.69
CA LEU A 161 -3.23 1.16 2.76
C LEU A 161 -2.20 1.00 3.89
N ILE A 162 -2.55 1.39 5.12
CA ILE A 162 -1.81 1.08 6.35
C ILE A 162 -2.73 0.22 7.21
N ALA A 163 -2.57 -1.09 7.14
CA ALA A 163 -3.53 -1.98 7.78
C ALA A 163 -2.91 -3.18 8.51
N ASP A 164 -3.60 -3.70 9.52
CA ASP A 164 -3.20 -4.93 10.22
C ASP A 164 -1.77 -4.90 10.77
N ASN A 165 -1.26 -3.71 11.12
CA ASN A 165 0.06 -3.59 11.70
C ASN A 165 -0.03 -3.60 13.23
N GLU A 166 0.94 -4.25 13.85
CA GLU A 166 1.00 -4.43 15.29
C GLU A 166 2.21 -3.69 15.90
N ALA A 167 2.02 -3.11 17.08
CA ALA A 167 3.14 -2.72 17.94
C ALA A 167 2.79 -2.88 19.42
N ILE A 168 3.75 -2.72 20.32
CA ILE A 168 3.44 -2.69 21.75
C ILE A 168 2.72 -1.39 22.14
N SER A 169 3.14 -0.26 21.57
CA SER A 169 2.62 1.05 21.95
C SER A 169 1.72 1.70 20.90
N ARG A 170 2.10 1.66 19.60
CA ARG A 170 1.34 2.30 18.49
C ARG A 170 1.54 1.58 17.13
N GLY A 171 0.50 0.93 16.60
CA GLY A 171 0.58 -0.05 15.52
C GLY A 171 0.61 0.51 14.10
N GLY A 172 -0.21 1.50 13.76
CA GLY A 172 -0.30 2.00 12.39
C GLY A 172 0.84 2.95 11.99
N PHE A 173 0.52 4.24 11.84
CA PHE A 173 1.48 5.29 11.48
C PHE A 173 1.79 6.16 12.70
N VAL A 174 3.07 6.44 12.91
CA VAL A 174 3.58 7.32 13.97
C VAL A 174 4.40 8.44 13.35
N GLY A 175 3.97 9.68 13.56
CA GLY A 175 4.69 10.88 13.13
C GLY A 175 5.12 11.74 14.33
N ASP A 176 6.42 11.82 14.58
CA ASP A 176 6.99 12.68 15.64
C ASP A 176 7.90 13.76 15.04
N ARG A 177 7.77 15.01 15.52
CA ARG A 177 8.54 16.17 15.05
C ARG A 177 8.49 16.40 13.53
N GLY A 178 7.40 16.00 12.89
CA GLY A 178 7.27 15.93 11.44
C GLY A 178 5.94 16.48 10.94
N SER A 179 5.76 16.60 9.63
CA SER A 179 4.49 17.07 9.07
C SER A 179 4.13 16.27 7.82
N PRO A 180 3.63 15.03 7.99
CA PRO A 180 3.28 14.19 6.86
C PRO A 180 1.97 14.64 6.22
N THR A 181 1.87 14.42 4.92
CA THR A 181 0.66 14.64 4.13
C THR A 181 0.09 13.30 3.69
N LEU A 182 -1.16 13.04 4.03
CA LEU A 182 -1.90 11.82 3.67
C LEU A 182 -3.03 12.21 2.73
N ASP A 183 -3.05 11.61 1.55
CA ASP A 183 -4.10 11.78 0.54
C ASP A 183 -4.55 10.41 0.03
N HIS A 184 -5.85 10.11 0.02
CA HIS A 184 -6.36 8.78 -0.37
C HIS A 184 -5.73 7.64 0.45
N VAL A 185 -5.63 7.82 1.77
CA VAL A 185 -5.04 6.81 2.67
C VAL A 185 -6.13 6.12 3.47
N THR A 186 -6.09 4.78 3.50
CA THR A 186 -6.92 3.97 4.40
C THR A 186 -6.05 3.45 5.54
N VAL A 187 -6.44 3.73 6.78
CA VAL A 187 -5.77 3.27 8.00
C VAL A 187 -6.74 2.41 8.80
N ALA A 188 -6.55 1.08 8.79
CA ALA A 188 -7.52 0.17 9.38
C ALA A 188 -6.93 -1.08 10.04
N GLY A 189 -7.61 -1.65 11.03
CA GLY A 189 -7.18 -2.91 11.67
C GLY A 189 -5.86 -2.84 12.44
N ASN A 190 -5.28 -1.66 12.68
CA ASN A 190 -3.98 -1.55 13.36
C ASN A 190 -4.12 -1.67 14.88
N THR A 191 -3.11 -2.27 15.52
CA THR A 191 -3.14 -2.58 16.95
C THR A 191 -1.83 -2.25 17.68
N PRO A 192 -1.85 -1.44 18.76
CA PRO A 192 -2.88 -0.48 19.13
C PRO A 192 -2.79 0.79 18.27
N GLY A 193 -3.92 1.24 17.75
CA GLY A 193 -4.11 2.57 17.20
C GLY A 193 -3.71 2.72 15.74
N GLY A 194 -4.43 3.61 15.04
CA GLY A 194 -4.24 3.89 13.62
C GLY A 194 -3.16 4.94 13.36
N LEU A 195 -3.44 6.19 13.71
CA LEU A 195 -2.57 7.34 13.49
C LEU A 195 -2.15 7.98 14.80
N TYR A 196 -0.86 8.27 14.93
CA TYR A 196 -0.33 9.05 16.03
C TYR A 196 0.52 10.21 15.56
N PHE A 197 0.30 11.36 16.18
CA PHE A 197 1.13 12.55 16.00
C PHE A 197 1.68 13.02 17.34
N GLY A 198 3.01 13.00 17.45
CA GLY A 198 3.77 13.38 18.63
C GLY A 198 4.09 14.87 18.70
N GLU A 199 5.16 15.21 19.44
CA GLU A 199 5.53 16.59 19.69
C GLU A 199 5.95 17.31 18.40
N GLN A 200 5.52 18.57 18.24
CA GLN A 200 5.90 19.39 17.09
C GLN A 200 5.45 18.82 15.74
N SER A 201 4.48 17.90 15.75
CA SER A 201 3.92 17.36 14.52
C SER A 201 2.76 18.19 13.99
N SER A 202 2.70 18.35 12.67
CA SER A 202 1.53 18.89 11.99
C SER A 202 1.19 18.13 10.71
N GLY A 203 0.22 17.21 10.75
CA GLY A 203 -0.20 16.43 9.58
C GLY A 203 -1.39 17.02 8.83
N SER A 204 -1.59 16.58 7.59
CA SER A 204 -2.83 16.80 6.84
C SER A 204 -3.39 15.49 6.31
N LEU A 205 -4.70 15.29 6.44
CA LEU A 205 -5.43 14.15 5.91
C LEU A 205 -6.51 14.67 4.96
N GLU A 206 -6.48 14.22 3.72
CA GLU A 206 -7.48 14.52 2.70
C GLU A 206 -7.92 13.22 2.02
N ASN A 207 -9.22 13.03 1.79
CA ASN A 207 -9.73 11.81 1.13
C ASN A 207 -9.35 10.53 1.87
N CYS A 208 -9.24 10.55 3.20
CA CYS A 208 -8.78 9.41 3.98
C CYS A 208 -9.93 8.63 4.60
N ILE A 209 -9.68 7.35 4.91
CA ILE A 209 -10.51 6.54 5.82
C ILE A 209 -9.66 6.13 7.01
N VAL A 210 -10.15 6.36 8.23
CA VAL A 210 -9.56 5.87 9.48
C VAL A 210 -10.64 5.13 10.26
N SER A 211 -10.57 3.80 10.27
CA SER A 211 -11.61 2.93 10.80
C SER A 211 -11.02 1.67 11.42
N SER A 212 -11.74 1.05 12.34
CA SER A 212 -11.45 -0.30 12.84
C SER A 212 -10.06 -0.46 13.48
N ASN A 213 -9.47 0.61 14.01
CA ASN A 213 -8.20 0.52 14.74
C ASN A 213 -8.45 0.26 16.23
N TYR A 214 -7.59 -0.54 16.86
CA TYR A 214 -7.73 -0.82 18.29
C TYR A 214 -7.36 0.42 19.13
N LEU A 215 -8.17 0.76 20.15
CA LEU A 215 -8.08 1.99 20.97
C LEU A 215 -8.53 3.27 20.26
N TYR A 216 -7.70 3.85 19.40
CA TYR A 216 -7.93 5.16 18.79
C TYR A 216 -7.54 5.13 17.31
N GLY A 217 -8.39 5.70 16.46
CA GLY A 217 -8.04 5.94 15.07
C GLY A 217 -7.01 7.04 14.93
N ILE A 218 -7.14 8.10 15.75
CA ILE A 218 -6.20 9.22 15.76
C ILE A 218 -5.86 9.60 17.20
N GLU A 219 -4.57 9.67 17.52
CA GLU A 219 -4.03 10.18 18.78
C GLU A 219 -3.09 11.37 18.52
N LEU A 220 -3.38 12.54 19.13
CA LEU A 220 -2.52 13.73 19.07
C LEU A 220 -1.96 14.08 20.43
N VAL A 221 -0.64 14.14 20.56
CA VAL A 221 0.04 14.48 21.81
C VAL A 221 0.94 15.68 21.63
N SER A 222 0.56 16.78 22.27
CA SER A 222 1.34 18.01 22.27
C SER A 222 2.50 17.95 23.27
N GLY A 223 3.59 18.61 22.90
CA GLY A 223 4.71 18.85 23.81
C GLY A 223 4.43 20.01 24.76
N MET A 224 5.29 20.17 25.76
CA MET A 224 5.12 21.17 26.84
C MET A 224 5.03 22.63 26.34
N TYR A 225 5.54 22.92 25.14
CA TYR A 225 5.64 24.27 24.58
C TYR A 225 5.10 24.43 23.15
N SER A 226 4.57 23.36 22.54
CA SER A 226 4.10 23.39 21.15
C SER A 226 2.84 22.56 21.01
N ALA A 227 1.83 23.14 20.36
CA ALA A 227 0.64 22.41 19.95
C ALA A 227 1.00 21.38 18.87
N THR A 228 0.29 20.26 18.88
CA THR A 228 0.27 19.28 17.78
C THR A 228 -1.06 19.44 17.08
N VAL A 229 -1.02 19.77 15.79
CA VAL A 229 -2.21 20.21 15.05
C VAL A 229 -2.26 19.51 13.72
N ILE A 230 -3.36 18.80 13.45
CA ILE A 230 -3.61 18.23 12.13
C ILE A 230 -4.78 18.92 11.47
N SER A 231 -4.82 18.88 10.14
CA SER A 231 -6.00 19.29 9.36
C SER A 231 -6.62 18.06 8.69
N ILE A 232 -7.94 17.96 8.73
CA ILE A 232 -8.68 16.83 8.13
C ILE A 232 -9.77 17.40 7.24
N ALA A 233 -9.86 16.92 6.00
CA ALA A 233 -10.90 17.30 5.05
C ALA A 233 -11.33 16.12 4.18
N TRP A 234 -12.60 16.07 3.78
CA TRP A 234 -13.12 15.05 2.86
C TRP A 234 -12.76 13.64 3.27
N SER A 235 -12.75 13.37 4.57
CA SER A 235 -12.31 12.09 5.13
C SER A 235 -13.40 11.48 6.01
N ASP A 236 -13.31 10.16 6.16
CA ASP A 236 -14.13 9.37 7.06
C ASP A 236 -13.30 8.93 8.27
N ILE A 237 -13.71 9.40 9.45
CA ILE A 237 -13.06 9.08 10.72
C ILE A 237 -14.10 8.39 11.60
N ASP A 238 -14.34 7.10 11.32
CA ASP A 238 -15.25 6.19 12.06
C ASP A 238 -14.62 5.67 13.37
N ASP A 239 -13.41 6.13 13.70
CA ASP A 239 -12.71 5.80 14.93
C ASP A 239 -12.62 6.99 15.91
N GLN A 240 -12.33 6.67 17.18
CA GLN A 240 -12.10 7.70 18.20
C GLN A 240 -10.87 8.56 17.92
N VAL A 241 -11.05 9.88 18.06
CA VAL A 241 -9.98 10.88 18.07
C VAL A 241 -9.63 11.27 19.52
N TRP A 242 -8.40 10.99 19.94
CA TRP A 242 -7.88 11.29 21.27
C TRP A 242 -6.87 12.44 21.26
N LEU A 243 -7.10 13.47 22.08
CA LEU A 243 -6.31 14.70 22.09
C LEU A 243 -5.71 14.93 23.48
N ILE A 244 -4.38 15.09 23.56
CA ILE A 244 -3.64 15.31 24.81
C ILE A 244 -2.91 16.66 24.80
N GLY A 245 -3.15 17.44 25.87
CA GLY A 245 -2.53 18.76 26.06
C GLY A 245 -3.14 19.83 25.15
N ASN A 246 -2.31 20.66 24.54
CA ASN A 246 -2.70 21.72 23.60
C ASN A 246 -2.88 21.21 22.15
N SER A 247 -3.29 19.95 21.96
CA SER A 247 -3.55 19.37 20.64
C SER A 247 -4.96 19.68 20.15
N TYR A 248 -5.14 19.85 18.83
CA TYR A 248 -6.46 20.00 18.23
C TYR A 248 -6.46 19.61 16.75
N VAL A 249 -7.65 19.30 16.23
CA VAL A 249 -7.91 19.01 14.82
C VAL A 249 -8.58 20.21 14.16
N ASN A 250 -8.06 20.64 13.02
CA ASN A 250 -8.72 21.58 12.12
C ASN A 250 -9.59 20.79 11.13
N TRP A 251 -10.88 20.69 11.44
CA TRP A 251 -11.86 20.11 10.54
C TRP A 251 -12.19 21.09 9.42
N LEU A 252 -11.82 20.72 8.20
CA LEU A 252 -12.04 21.45 6.96
C LEU A 252 -12.93 20.60 6.04
N GLY A 253 -13.47 21.19 4.97
CA GLY A 253 -14.31 20.45 4.03
C GLY A 253 -15.53 19.78 4.69
N VAL A 254 -16.00 18.68 4.08
CA VAL A 254 -17.03 17.79 4.66
C VAL A 254 -16.31 16.54 5.14
N ASN A 255 -16.50 16.14 6.39
CA ASN A 255 -15.99 14.87 6.93
C ASN A 255 -17.18 14.05 7.45
N ILE A 256 -17.02 12.73 7.45
CA ILE A 256 -18.01 11.77 7.92
C ILE A 256 -17.43 10.90 9.06
N ASP A 257 -18.33 10.23 9.76
CA ASP A 257 -18.10 9.33 10.90
C ASP A 257 -19.17 8.24 10.74
N GLU A 258 -18.95 7.40 9.72
CA GLU A 258 -19.89 6.36 9.28
C GLU A 258 -19.11 5.07 8.95
N ASP A 259 -19.76 3.91 9.05
CA ASP A 259 -19.14 2.63 8.68
C ASP A 259 -18.73 2.65 7.19
N PRO A 260 -17.43 2.47 6.84
CA PRO A 260 -16.97 2.49 5.45
C PRO A 260 -17.56 1.37 4.58
N LEU A 261 -18.18 0.35 5.16
CA LEU A 261 -18.70 -0.84 4.47
C LEU A 261 -17.61 -1.55 3.65
N PHE A 262 -16.53 -1.95 4.31
CA PHE A 262 -15.49 -2.76 3.69
C PHE A 262 -16.02 -4.13 3.21
N ALA A 263 -15.41 -4.65 2.15
CA ALA A 263 -15.84 -5.87 1.47
C ALA A 263 -15.79 -7.10 2.37
N LEU A 264 -14.69 -7.27 3.09
CA LEU A 264 -14.52 -8.39 4.03
C LEU A 264 -13.39 -8.08 5.01
N GLU A 265 -13.67 -7.22 5.99
CA GLU A 265 -12.68 -6.72 6.94
C GLU A 265 -11.98 -7.86 7.72
N GLU A 266 -12.72 -8.91 8.09
CA GLU A 266 -12.15 -10.05 8.83
C GLU A 266 -11.12 -10.87 8.04
N GLU A 267 -11.11 -10.74 6.71
CA GLU A 267 -10.11 -11.30 5.80
C GLU A 267 -9.22 -10.20 5.18
N GLN A 268 -9.17 -9.03 5.83
CA GLN A 268 -8.30 -7.89 5.49
C GLN A 268 -8.55 -7.29 4.10
N ASP A 269 -9.79 -7.37 3.61
CA ASP A 269 -10.21 -6.76 2.35
C ASP A 269 -10.94 -5.43 2.59
N TYR A 270 -10.16 -4.36 2.51
CA TYR A 270 -10.60 -2.98 2.76
C TYR A 270 -11.12 -2.26 1.50
N ARG A 271 -11.47 -2.99 0.44
CA ARG A 271 -12.21 -2.40 -0.69
C ARG A 271 -13.63 -2.05 -0.26
N LEU A 272 -14.20 -1.00 -0.84
CA LEU A 272 -15.55 -0.54 -0.50
C LEU A 272 -16.62 -1.42 -1.16
N LEU A 273 -17.72 -1.67 -0.44
CA LEU A 273 -18.94 -2.21 -1.02
C LEU A 273 -19.83 -1.10 -1.58
N TRP A 274 -20.69 -1.48 -2.54
CA TRP A 274 -21.75 -0.59 -3.01
C TRP A 274 -22.65 -0.14 -1.85
N GLU A 275 -23.06 1.12 -1.88
CA GLU A 275 -23.75 1.85 -0.80
C GLU A 275 -22.86 2.30 0.36
N SER A 276 -21.53 2.11 0.28
CA SER A 276 -20.59 2.73 1.20
C SER A 276 -20.78 4.25 1.25
N PRO A 277 -20.78 4.88 2.44
CA PRO A 277 -20.83 6.33 2.58
C PRO A 277 -19.55 7.02 2.09
N CYS A 278 -18.47 6.26 1.87
CA CYS A 278 -17.20 6.73 1.33
C CYS A 278 -17.18 6.89 -0.19
N ILE A 279 -18.14 6.29 -0.91
CA ILE A 279 -18.24 6.39 -2.37
C ILE A 279 -18.78 7.77 -2.78
N ASP A 280 -18.16 8.40 -3.79
CA ASP A 280 -18.45 9.74 -4.30
C ASP A 280 -18.42 10.84 -3.20
N ALA A 281 -17.62 10.63 -2.15
CA ALA A 281 -17.69 11.42 -0.92
C ALA A 281 -16.47 12.30 -0.63
N GLY A 282 -15.34 12.07 -1.31
CA GLY A 282 -14.06 12.79 -1.20
C GLY A 282 -14.08 14.23 -1.74
N ASP A 283 -12.95 14.85 -2.05
CA ASP A 283 -12.90 16.22 -2.56
C ASP A 283 -13.73 16.37 -3.86
N PRO A 284 -14.75 17.25 -3.91
CA PRO A 284 -15.61 17.42 -5.08
C PRO A 284 -14.89 18.01 -6.32
N SER A 285 -13.62 18.40 -6.19
CA SER A 285 -12.78 18.89 -7.30
C SER A 285 -11.89 17.81 -7.91
N ILE A 286 -11.86 16.62 -7.32
CA ILE A 286 -11.07 15.46 -7.76
C ILE A 286 -12.04 14.39 -8.29
N LEU A 287 -11.60 13.67 -9.33
CA LEU A 287 -12.35 12.58 -9.93
C LEU A 287 -11.53 11.29 -9.88
N ASP A 288 -12.24 10.17 -9.70
CA ASP A 288 -11.69 8.83 -9.83
C ASP A 288 -11.52 8.42 -11.31
N PRO A 289 -10.83 7.30 -11.59
CA PRO A 289 -10.61 6.83 -12.96
C PRO A 289 -11.87 6.58 -13.80
N ASP A 290 -13.03 6.38 -13.17
CA ASP A 290 -14.34 6.18 -13.78
C ASP A 290 -15.13 7.50 -13.97
N ASP A 291 -14.44 8.64 -13.85
CA ASP A 291 -14.97 10.01 -13.97
C ASP A 291 -16.02 10.41 -12.91
N THR A 292 -16.19 9.64 -11.83
CA THR A 292 -17.07 10.03 -10.72
C THR A 292 -16.32 10.81 -9.64
N ARG A 293 -17.03 11.36 -8.65
CA ARG A 293 -16.37 12.17 -7.62
C ARG A 293 -15.45 11.24 -6.84
N THR A 294 -14.26 11.71 -6.47
CA THR A 294 -13.30 10.85 -5.79
C THR A 294 -13.89 10.22 -4.52
N ASP A 295 -13.65 8.93 -4.35
CA ASP A 295 -13.97 8.17 -3.17
C ASP A 295 -12.99 8.50 -2.03
N MET A 296 -13.42 8.28 -0.79
CA MET A 296 -12.51 8.33 0.34
C MET A 296 -11.70 7.03 0.43
N GLY A 297 -10.46 7.15 0.89
CA GLY A 297 -9.56 6.01 1.12
C GLY A 297 -8.72 5.66 -0.10
N THR A 298 -8.03 4.52 0.00
CA THR A 298 -7.04 4.10 -1.00
C THR A 298 -7.60 3.27 -2.15
N TYR A 299 -8.85 2.82 -2.04
CA TYR A 299 -9.55 2.06 -3.07
C TYR A 299 -10.77 2.87 -3.49
N PHE A 300 -10.83 3.21 -4.77
CA PHE A 300 -12.08 3.69 -5.36
C PHE A 300 -12.93 2.49 -5.77
N PHE A 301 -14.24 2.69 -5.80
CA PHE A 301 -15.22 1.75 -6.30
C PHE A 301 -15.49 2.05 -7.78
N ASP A 302 -15.13 1.15 -8.67
CA ASP A 302 -15.36 1.34 -10.11
C ASP A 302 -16.86 1.31 -10.44
N GLN A 303 -17.37 2.44 -10.95
CA GLN A 303 -18.77 2.63 -11.30
C GLN A 303 -19.07 2.49 -12.80
N ASP A 304 -18.10 2.09 -13.64
CA ASP A 304 -18.28 1.97 -15.10
C ASP A 304 -19.29 0.88 -15.50
N ASP A 305 -19.31 -0.26 -14.80
CA ASP A 305 -20.27 -1.35 -15.04
C ASP A 305 -21.16 -1.61 -13.80
N TYR A 306 -22.40 -2.05 -14.03
CA TYR A 306 -23.39 -2.26 -12.98
C TYR A 306 -23.19 -3.57 -12.21
N LEU A 307 -22.30 -4.46 -12.68
CA LEU A 307 -21.88 -5.66 -11.98
C LEU A 307 -20.41 -5.56 -11.56
N THR A 308 -20.13 -5.76 -10.28
CA THR A 308 -18.76 -5.76 -9.72
C THR A 308 -18.46 -7.12 -9.07
N LEU A 309 -17.21 -7.56 -9.16
CA LEU A 309 -16.69 -8.79 -8.56
C LEU A 309 -15.45 -8.47 -7.72
N TYR A 310 -15.48 -8.89 -6.46
CA TYR A 310 -14.29 -9.01 -5.63
C TYR A 310 -13.98 -10.47 -5.28
N LEU A 311 -12.69 -10.79 -5.26
CA LEU A 311 -12.12 -12.04 -4.79
C LEU A 311 -11.28 -11.76 -3.55
N THR A 312 -11.66 -12.38 -2.45
CA THR A 312 -10.92 -12.29 -1.18
C THR A 312 -10.42 -13.69 -0.81
N PRO A 313 -9.12 -13.97 -0.87
CA PRO A 313 -8.58 -15.23 -0.39
C PRO A 313 -8.58 -15.28 1.14
N ASP A 314 -8.83 -16.46 1.72
CA ASP A 314 -8.70 -16.68 3.19
C ASP A 314 -7.26 -16.39 3.68
N GLN A 315 -6.28 -16.59 2.80
CA GLN A 315 -4.85 -16.36 3.07
C GLN A 315 -4.06 -16.39 1.75
N PRO A 316 -2.93 -15.68 1.68
CA PRO A 316 -2.08 -15.63 0.49
C PRO A 316 -1.24 -16.91 0.29
N GLU A 317 -1.26 -17.86 1.22
CA GLU A 317 -0.47 -19.09 1.17
C GLU A 317 -1.31 -20.36 1.40
N VAL A 318 -0.97 -21.45 0.71
CA VAL A 318 -1.67 -22.74 0.83
C VAL A 318 -0.70 -23.92 0.65
N SER A 319 -0.85 -24.98 1.44
CA SER A 319 -0.03 -26.19 1.29
C SER A 319 -0.53 -27.11 0.16
N PRO A 320 0.34 -27.89 -0.50
CA PRO A 320 -0.08 -28.98 -1.38
C PRO A 320 -1.04 -29.95 -0.67
N GLY A 321 -2.18 -30.24 -1.28
CA GLY A 321 -3.25 -31.05 -0.67
C GLY A 321 -4.17 -30.27 0.27
N GLY A 322 -3.90 -28.98 0.50
CA GLY A 322 -4.76 -28.07 1.25
C GLY A 322 -5.94 -27.55 0.42
N ILE A 323 -6.68 -26.61 1.02
CA ILE A 323 -7.82 -25.94 0.42
C ILE A 323 -7.46 -24.46 0.26
N LEU A 324 -7.51 -23.97 -0.97
CA LEU A 324 -7.52 -22.53 -1.25
C LEU A 324 -8.98 -22.06 -1.12
N GLY A 325 -9.31 -21.42 0.00
CA GLY A 325 -10.60 -20.78 0.19
C GLY A 325 -10.60 -19.37 -0.39
N VAL A 326 -11.70 -19.02 -1.05
CA VAL A 326 -11.90 -17.70 -1.66
C VAL A 326 -13.35 -17.29 -1.46
N THR A 327 -13.58 -16.12 -0.89
CA THR A 327 -14.89 -15.45 -0.88
C THR A 327 -15.05 -14.65 -2.16
N TYR A 328 -16.10 -14.95 -2.91
CA TYR A 328 -16.54 -14.18 -4.06
C TYR A 328 -17.61 -13.20 -3.60
N THR A 329 -17.36 -11.91 -3.74
CA THR A 329 -18.35 -10.86 -3.51
C THR A 329 -18.82 -10.34 -4.86
N ALA A 330 -20.09 -10.61 -5.20
CA ALA A 330 -20.69 -10.13 -6.42
C ALA A 330 -21.74 -9.07 -6.12
N ILE A 331 -21.65 -7.92 -6.78
CA ILE A 331 -22.47 -6.73 -6.52
C ILE A 331 -23.27 -6.42 -7.78
N ASN A 332 -24.59 -6.34 -7.67
CA ASN A 332 -25.46 -5.85 -8.74
C ASN A 332 -26.08 -4.52 -8.33
N ARG A 333 -25.67 -3.45 -9.01
CA ARG A 333 -26.17 -2.08 -8.81
C ARG A 333 -27.36 -1.75 -9.70
N TRP A 334 -27.73 -2.65 -10.61
CA TRP A 334 -28.85 -2.45 -11.49
C TRP A 334 -30.17 -2.77 -10.77
N ALA A 335 -31.20 -1.97 -11.10
CA ALA A 335 -32.57 -2.17 -10.67
C ALA A 335 -33.24 -3.46 -11.20
N GLN A 336 -32.54 -4.28 -11.99
CA GLN A 336 -33.02 -5.56 -12.51
C GLN A 336 -32.08 -6.70 -12.12
N SER A 337 -32.63 -7.91 -12.02
CA SER A 337 -31.82 -9.10 -11.81
C SER A 337 -31.02 -9.42 -13.06
N GLU A 338 -29.72 -9.69 -12.92
CA GLU A 338 -28.80 -9.81 -14.04
C GLU A 338 -28.19 -11.20 -14.18
N PRO A 339 -28.33 -11.84 -15.36
CA PRO A 339 -27.74 -13.14 -15.62
C PRO A 339 -26.28 -12.96 -16.03
N PHE A 340 -25.39 -13.69 -15.38
CA PHE A 340 -23.97 -13.63 -15.65
C PHE A 340 -23.34 -15.02 -15.54
N TRP A 341 -22.19 -15.20 -16.18
CA TRP A 341 -21.40 -16.41 -16.13
C TRP A 341 -20.11 -16.13 -15.39
N VAL A 342 -19.75 -17.02 -14.46
CA VAL A 342 -18.47 -16.99 -13.75
C VAL A 342 -17.52 -17.98 -14.43
N LEU A 343 -16.33 -17.51 -14.80
CA LEU A 343 -15.21 -18.35 -15.22
C LEU A 343 -13.98 -18.00 -14.39
N THR A 344 -13.44 -18.98 -13.67
CA THR A 344 -12.25 -18.81 -12.85
C THR A 344 -11.12 -19.68 -13.35
N GLU A 345 -9.94 -19.08 -13.46
CA GLU A 345 -8.70 -19.70 -13.90
C GLU A 345 -7.61 -19.50 -12.86
N ALA A 346 -6.85 -20.56 -12.59
CA ALA A 346 -5.56 -20.45 -11.91
C ALA A 346 -4.45 -20.35 -12.95
N THR A 347 -3.60 -19.34 -12.86
CA THR A 347 -2.38 -19.22 -13.66
C THR A 347 -1.27 -20.00 -12.96
N LEU A 348 -0.77 -21.03 -13.64
CA LEU A 348 0.30 -21.88 -13.13
C LEU A 348 1.66 -21.16 -13.18
N PRO A 349 2.70 -21.66 -12.48
CA PRO A 349 4.03 -21.03 -12.47
C PRO A 349 4.71 -20.92 -13.85
N ASN A 350 4.25 -21.70 -14.82
CA ASN A 350 4.70 -21.62 -16.21
C ASN A 350 3.89 -20.60 -17.06
N GLY A 351 3.02 -19.82 -16.44
CA GLY A 351 2.15 -18.83 -17.08
C GLY A 351 0.89 -19.41 -17.74
N ASN A 352 0.72 -20.74 -17.78
CA ASN A 352 -0.45 -21.33 -18.43
C ASN A 352 -1.68 -21.26 -17.51
N PRO A 353 -2.84 -20.80 -18.03
CA PRO A 353 -4.08 -20.82 -17.27
C PRO A 353 -4.65 -22.24 -17.17
N ARG A 354 -5.35 -22.51 -16.09
CA ARG A 354 -6.12 -23.74 -15.84
C ARG A 354 -7.45 -23.39 -15.22
N ASN A 355 -8.55 -23.79 -15.86
CA ASN A 355 -9.89 -23.59 -15.31
C ASN A 355 -10.02 -24.30 -13.95
N VAL A 356 -10.51 -23.57 -12.95
CA VAL A 356 -10.80 -24.07 -11.61
C VAL A 356 -12.29 -23.98 -11.27
N LEU A 357 -13.03 -23.08 -11.93
CA LEU A 357 -14.48 -22.97 -11.83
C LEU A 357 -15.05 -22.50 -13.17
N GLY A 358 -16.23 -22.99 -13.55
CA GLY A 358 -16.98 -22.43 -14.67
C GLY A 358 -16.54 -22.86 -16.08
N PRO A 359 -17.21 -22.32 -17.12
CA PRO A 359 -18.24 -21.29 -17.02
C PRO A 359 -19.56 -21.83 -16.42
N ILE A 360 -20.07 -21.21 -15.36
CA ILE A 360 -21.34 -21.55 -14.72
C ILE A 360 -22.25 -20.32 -14.73
N PRO A 361 -23.52 -20.44 -15.14
CA PRO A 361 -24.47 -19.33 -15.10
C PRO A 361 -25.01 -19.10 -13.69
N TYR A 362 -25.13 -17.83 -13.33
CA TYR A 362 -25.74 -17.32 -12.11
C TYR A 362 -26.76 -16.25 -12.44
N MET A 363 -27.61 -15.94 -11.45
CA MET A 363 -28.60 -14.89 -11.50
C MET A 363 -28.44 -14.05 -10.25
N LEU A 364 -27.94 -12.81 -10.40
CA LEU A 364 -27.80 -11.90 -9.27
C LEU A 364 -29.07 -11.06 -9.15
N PRO A 365 -29.77 -11.05 -8.00
CA PRO A 365 -30.92 -10.18 -7.80
C PRO A 365 -30.58 -8.69 -8.00
N ALA A 366 -31.58 -7.87 -8.32
CA ALA A 366 -31.44 -6.42 -8.41
C ALA A 366 -30.95 -5.80 -7.10
N ASN A 367 -30.10 -4.76 -7.17
CA ASN A 367 -29.63 -3.98 -6.03
C ASN A 367 -29.20 -4.85 -4.84
N THR A 368 -28.25 -5.75 -5.06
CA THR A 368 -27.87 -6.75 -4.07
C THR A 368 -26.37 -7.06 -4.16
N THR A 369 -25.77 -7.21 -2.98
CA THR A 369 -24.47 -7.84 -2.79
C THR A 369 -24.66 -9.28 -2.32
N VAL A 370 -24.01 -10.24 -2.97
CA VAL A 370 -23.96 -11.65 -2.53
C VAL A 370 -22.52 -12.04 -2.30
N GLN A 371 -22.25 -12.63 -1.14
CA GLN A 371 -20.96 -13.23 -0.82
C GLN A 371 -21.09 -14.75 -0.78
N GLN A 372 -20.14 -15.44 -1.41
CA GLN A 372 -20.07 -16.89 -1.42
C GLN A 372 -18.63 -17.37 -1.25
N HIS A 373 -18.38 -18.13 -0.17
CA HIS A 373 -17.12 -18.82 0.06
C HIS A 373 -17.03 -20.10 -0.78
N ILE A 374 -15.92 -20.28 -1.47
CA ILE A 374 -15.63 -21.45 -2.32
C ILE A 374 -14.24 -21.98 -1.99
N GLY A 375 -14.17 -23.26 -1.63
CA GLY A 375 -12.92 -23.98 -1.41
C GLY A 375 -12.46 -24.74 -2.66
N HIS A 376 -11.21 -24.53 -3.07
CA HIS A 376 -10.55 -25.26 -4.15
C HIS A 376 -9.48 -26.20 -3.61
N ASN A 377 -9.58 -27.49 -3.92
CA ASN A 377 -8.54 -28.45 -3.55
C ASN A 377 -7.25 -28.18 -4.34
N VAL A 378 -6.16 -27.91 -3.63
CA VAL A 378 -4.83 -27.77 -4.23
C VAL A 378 -4.25 -29.18 -4.42
N PRO A 379 -3.84 -29.57 -5.64
CA PRO A 379 -3.28 -30.90 -5.87
C PRO A 379 -2.06 -31.18 -4.98
N LEU A 380 -1.93 -32.40 -4.45
CA LEU A 380 -0.74 -32.83 -3.68
C LEU A 380 0.58 -32.70 -4.47
N ALA A 381 0.50 -32.74 -5.80
CA ALA A 381 1.65 -32.59 -6.69
C ALA A 381 1.88 -31.13 -7.16
N ALA A 382 1.15 -30.16 -6.62
CA ALA A 382 1.35 -28.75 -6.95
C ALA A 382 2.75 -28.32 -6.49
N PRO A 383 3.65 -27.85 -7.39
CA PRO A 383 4.95 -27.37 -6.99
C PRO A 383 4.83 -26.12 -6.12
N ALA A 384 5.74 -25.99 -5.15
CA ALA A 384 5.87 -24.78 -4.34
C ALA A 384 6.35 -23.62 -5.22
N ALA A 385 5.48 -22.63 -5.43
CA ALA A 385 5.71 -21.51 -6.34
C ALA A 385 4.59 -20.47 -6.18
N MET A 386 4.73 -19.33 -6.86
CA MET A 386 3.65 -18.36 -7.05
C MET A 386 2.68 -18.83 -8.14
N TYR A 387 1.40 -18.63 -7.89
CA TYR A 387 0.28 -18.87 -8.79
C TYR A 387 -0.55 -17.59 -8.87
N GLY A 388 -1.24 -17.41 -9.99
CA GLY A 388 -2.30 -16.40 -10.11
C GLY A 388 -3.67 -17.06 -9.95
N TYR A 389 -4.64 -16.31 -9.45
CA TYR A 389 -6.04 -16.70 -9.41
C TYR A 389 -6.87 -15.55 -9.97
N ARG A 390 -7.66 -15.81 -11.01
CA ARG A 390 -8.48 -14.78 -11.66
C ARG A 390 -9.87 -15.32 -11.94
N SER A 391 -10.88 -14.50 -11.66
CA SER A 391 -12.26 -14.77 -12.04
C SER A 391 -12.79 -13.65 -12.93
N ARG A 392 -13.62 -14.03 -13.89
CA ARG A 392 -14.32 -13.12 -14.81
C ARG A 392 -15.82 -13.33 -14.70
N ILE A 393 -16.57 -12.24 -14.71
CA ILE A 393 -18.01 -12.25 -14.83
C ILE A 393 -18.47 -11.56 -16.12
N GLY A 394 -19.47 -12.14 -16.78
CA GLY A 394 -19.90 -11.63 -18.08
C GLY A 394 -20.91 -12.51 -18.79
N VAL A 395 -21.16 -12.22 -20.07
CA VAL A 395 -21.99 -13.05 -20.96
C VAL A 395 -21.13 -13.61 -22.09
N PRO A 396 -20.93 -14.94 -22.14
CA PRO A 396 -20.17 -15.57 -23.21
C PRO A 396 -20.77 -15.29 -24.60
N PRO A 397 -19.95 -15.20 -25.65
CA PRO A 397 -18.51 -15.47 -25.65
C PRO A 397 -17.61 -14.24 -25.41
N SER A 398 -18.14 -13.02 -25.35
CA SER A 398 -17.31 -11.80 -25.46
C SER A 398 -17.67 -10.64 -24.54
N THR A 399 -18.81 -10.69 -23.84
CA THR A 399 -19.15 -9.61 -22.89
C THR A 399 -18.46 -9.91 -21.58
N LEU A 400 -17.51 -9.07 -21.19
CA LEU A 400 -16.94 -9.01 -19.85
C LEU A 400 -17.63 -7.86 -19.14
N TYR A 401 -18.18 -8.11 -17.96
CA TYR A 401 -18.69 -7.06 -17.07
C TYR A 401 -17.60 -6.62 -16.11
N ASP A 402 -16.94 -7.59 -15.47
CA ASP A 402 -15.86 -7.31 -14.53
C ASP A 402 -14.91 -8.52 -14.37
N GLU A 403 -13.69 -8.28 -13.90
CA GLU A 403 -12.73 -9.29 -13.50
C GLU A 403 -11.91 -8.85 -12.28
N ASP A 404 -11.57 -9.82 -11.44
CA ASP A 404 -10.67 -9.60 -10.33
C ASP A 404 -9.67 -10.76 -10.21
N SER A 405 -8.53 -10.48 -9.60
CA SER A 405 -7.45 -11.44 -9.45
C SER A 405 -6.53 -11.14 -8.27
N PHE A 406 -5.94 -12.20 -7.73
CA PHE A 406 -4.88 -12.12 -6.74
C PHE A 406 -3.80 -13.16 -7.02
N ALA A 407 -2.62 -12.96 -6.44
CA ALA A 407 -1.55 -13.94 -6.43
C ALA A 407 -1.57 -14.72 -5.12
N PHE A 408 -1.27 -16.02 -5.17
CA PHE A 408 -1.10 -16.84 -3.98
C PHE A 408 0.09 -17.78 -4.12
N ARG A 409 0.62 -18.23 -3.00
CA ARG A 409 1.78 -19.13 -2.95
C ARG A 409 1.38 -20.52 -2.52
N VAL A 410 1.83 -21.50 -3.27
CA VAL A 410 1.90 -22.87 -2.75
C VAL A 410 3.21 -23.01 -1.99
N VAL A 411 3.14 -23.31 -0.70
CA VAL A 411 4.32 -23.45 0.19
C VAL A 411 4.61 -24.91 0.50
N GLU A 412 5.88 -25.27 0.69
CA GLU A 412 6.21 -26.62 1.14
C GLU A 412 5.56 -26.87 2.52
N PRO A 413 5.05 -28.09 2.77
CA PRO A 413 4.34 -28.42 4.01
C PRO A 413 5.22 -28.45 5.26
#